data_AF-X1IS81-F1
#
_entry.id   AF-X1IS81-F1
#
_cell.length_a   1.000
_cell.length_b   1.000
_cell.length_c   1.000
_cell.angle_alpha   90.00
_cell.angle_beta   90.00
_cell.angle_gamma   90.00
#
_symmetry.space_group_name_H-M   'P 1'
#
loop_
_entity.id
_entity.type
_entity.pdbx_description
1 polymer ?
#
loop_
_entity_poly.entity_id
_entity_poly.type
_entity_poly.pdbx_seq_one_letter_code
_entity_poly.pdbx_strand_id
1 'polypeptide(L)'
;HSTTMTNPEHAKKALAYDVAIGVCYLTPEQLYDLRIEADWRMGDGIPLDIPNKTYADYFASGTLYRTPLQEWIHADKSEGKMPSAIVDEREGQLYLKVGGAV
;
A
#
# COMPACT_ATOMS: atom_id res chain seq x y z
N HIS A 1 2.56 -19.10 9.41
CA HIS A 1 1.88 -19.95 10.41
C HIS A 1 1.81 -19.14 11.69
N SER A 2 0.65 -18.56 12.01
CA SER A 2 0.53 -17.51 13.02
C SER A 2 0.54 -18.10 14.44
N THR A 3 1.48 -17.67 15.27
CA THR A 3 1.55 -17.99 16.71
C THR A 3 0.44 -17.32 17.52
N THR A 4 -0.31 -16.40 16.92
CA THR A 4 -1.42 -15.68 17.55
C THR A 4 -2.57 -16.61 17.92
N MET A 5 -2.83 -17.66 17.13
CA MET A 5 -3.96 -18.57 17.34
C MET A 5 -3.62 -19.81 18.19
N THR A 6 -2.35 -20.05 18.48
CA THR A 6 -1.91 -21.20 19.31
C THR A 6 -1.66 -20.82 20.77
N ASN A 7 -1.54 -19.53 21.08
CA ASN A 7 -1.48 -19.03 22.45
C ASN A 7 -2.87 -18.51 22.88
N PRO A 8 -3.47 -19.07 23.95
CA PRO A 8 -4.84 -18.71 24.37
C PRO A 8 -5.04 -17.22 24.69
N GLU A 9 -4.04 -16.58 25.28
CA GLU A 9 -4.11 -15.15 25.63
C GLU A 9 -3.98 -14.26 24.38
N HIS A 10 -3.10 -14.61 23.44
CA HIS A 10 -2.99 -13.89 22.18
C HIS A 10 -4.25 -14.08 21.32
N ALA A 11 -4.82 -15.28 21.31
CA ALA A 11 -6.06 -15.57 20.59
C ALA A 11 -7.22 -14.77 21.17
N LYS A 12 -7.33 -14.71 22.51
CA LYS A 12 -8.34 -13.90 23.19
C LYS A 12 -8.22 -12.41 22.87
N LYS A 13 -6.99 -11.87 22.85
CA LYS A 13 -6.76 -10.45 22.52
C LYS A 13 -7.04 -10.15 21.05
N ALA A 14 -6.67 -11.04 20.14
CA ALA A 14 -7.00 -10.92 18.71
C ALA A 14 -8.52 -10.99 18.47
N LEU A 15 -9.21 -11.96 19.09
CA LEU A 15 -10.67 -12.07 19.02
C LEU A 15 -11.39 -10.87 19.64
N ALA A 16 -10.90 -10.35 20.77
CA ALA A 16 -11.45 -9.14 21.37
C ALA A 16 -11.27 -7.91 20.47
N TYR A 17 -10.15 -7.85 19.74
CA TYR A 17 -9.89 -6.80 18.74
C TYR A 17 -10.82 -6.94 17.53
N ASP A 18 -11.00 -8.15 16.98
CA ASP A 18 -11.95 -8.39 15.87
C ASP A 18 -13.40 -8.05 16.25
N VAL A 19 -13.81 -8.37 17.49
CA VAL A 19 -15.12 -7.97 18.02
C VAL A 19 -15.23 -6.45 18.20
N ALA A 20 -14.14 -5.78 18.58
CA ALA A 20 -14.11 -4.32 18.78
C ALA A 20 -14.02 -3.51 17.48
N ILE A 21 -13.43 -4.07 16.42
CA ILE A 21 -13.34 -3.45 15.08
C ILE A 21 -14.71 -3.42 14.37
N GLY A 22 -15.68 -4.20 14.84
CA GLY A 22 -17.07 -4.14 14.42
C GLY A 22 -17.42 -5.14 13.32
N VAL A 23 -18.70 -5.15 12.96
CA VAL A 23 -19.24 -6.02 11.91
C VAL A 23 -18.64 -5.61 10.56
N CYS A 24 -18.21 -6.58 9.75
CA CYS A 24 -17.82 -6.30 8.37
C CYS A 24 -19.05 -5.80 7.60
N TYR A 25 -19.04 -4.53 7.21
CA TYR A 25 -20.12 -3.92 6.42
C TYR A 25 -19.98 -4.18 4.92
N LEU A 26 -18.88 -4.81 4.48
CA LEU A 26 -18.67 -5.17 3.10
C LEU A 26 -19.51 -6.41 2.74
N THR A 27 -20.21 -6.35 1.62
CA THR A 27 -20.86 -7.54 1.07
C THR A 27 -19.81 -8.55 0.59
N PRO A 28 -20.18 -9.83 0.39
CA PRO A 28 -19.28 -10.82 -0.18
C PRO A 28 -18.67 -10.39 -1.52
N GLU A 29 -19.43 -9.69 -2.37
CA GLU A 29 -18.98 -9.15 -3.65
C GLU A 29 -17.95 -8.04 -3.45
N GLN A 30 -18.20 -7.11 -2.53
CA GLN A 30 -17.23 -6.06 -2.19
C GLN A 30 -15.93 -6.62 -1.60
N LEU A 31 -16.02 -7.69 -0.80
CA LEU A 31 -14.85 -8.41 -0.31
C LEU A 31 -14.08 -9.12 -1.43
N TYR A 32 -14.80 -9.65 -2.42
CA TYR A 32 -14.19 -10.24 -3.61
C TYR A 32 -13.45 -9.17 -4.42
N ASP A 33 -14.08 -8.04 -4.72
CA ASP A 33 -13.48 -6.94 -5.47
C ASP A 33 -12.25 -6.38 -4.73
N LEU A 34 -12.37 -6.15 -3.41
CA LEU A 34 -11.26 -5.72 -2.57
C LEU A 34 -10.09 -6.68 -2.64
N ARG A 35 -10.35 -7.99 -2.68
CA ARG A 35 -9.29 -9.00 -2.77
C ARG A 35 -8.56 -8.95 -4.11
N ILE A 36 -9.27 -8.69 -5.21
CA ILE A 36 -8.67 -8.50 -6.53
C ILE A 36 -7.79 -7.25 -6.54
N GLU A 37 -8.29 -6.13 -6.01
CA GLU A 37 -7.54 -4.87 -5.98
C GLU A 37 -6.32 -4.91 -5.04
N ALA A 38 -6.41 -5.62 -3.91
CA ALA A 38 -5.34 -5.71 -2.92
C ALA A 38 -4.23 -6.70 -3.30
N ASP A 39 -4.51 -7.70 -4.15
CA ASP A 39 -3.50 -8.67 -4.59
C ASP A 39 -2.83 -8.19 -5.87
N TRP A 40 -1.57 -7.77 -5.76
CA TRP A 40 -0.76 -7.30 -6.88
C TRP A 40 -0.67 -8.30 -8.05
N ARG A 41 -0.88 -9.60 -7.80
CA ARG A 41 -0.89 -10.65 -8.83
C ARG A 41 -2.19 -10.69 -9.63
N MET A 42 -3.25 -10.10 -9.10
CA MET A 42 -4.58 -10.09 -9.70
C MET A 42 -4.88 -8.77 -10.43
N GLY A 43 -3.86 -7.97 -10.72
CA GLY A 43 -4.00 -6.67 -11.38
C GLY A 43 -4.79 -6.73 -12.69
N ASP A 44 -4.72 -7.82 -13.45
CA ASP A 44 -5.50 -8.04 -14.69
C ASP A 44 -7.01 -8.16 -14.45
N GLY A 45 -7.41 -8.55 -13.25
CA GLY A 45 -8.82 -8.65 -12.84
C GLY A 45 -9.46 -7.32 -12.44
N ILE A 46 -8.68 -6.25 -12.32
CA ILE A 46 -9.19 -4.92 -11.96
C ILE A 46 -9.82 -4.27 -13.21
N PRO A 47 -11.11 -3.85 -13.16
CA PRO A 47 -11.76 -3.14 -14.26
C PRO A 47 -11.03 -1.84 -14.65
N LEU A 48 -11.14 -1.44 -15.93
CA LEU A 48 -10.41 -0.27 -16.47
C LEU A 48 -10.93 1.07 -15.96
N ASP A 49 -12.17 1.13 -15.50
CA ASP A 49 -12.82 2.31 -14.94
C ASP A 49 -12.47 2.53 -13.46
N ILE A 50 -11.80 1.56 -12.82
CA ILE A 50 -11.31 1.70 -11.45
C ILE A 50 -10.01 2.52 -11.44
N PRO A 51 -9.95 3.65 -10.71
CA PRO A 51 -8.75 4.50 -10.65
C PRO A 51 -7.48 3.74 -10.21
N ASN A 52 -7.64 2.73 -9.35
CA ASN A 52 -6.54 1.95 -8.82
C ASN A 52 -5.87 1.05 -9.87
N LYS A 53 -6.50 0.80 -11.03
CA LYS A 53 -5.94 -0.03 -12.10
C LYS A 53 -4.55 0.42 -12.53
N THR A 54 -4.29 1.73 -12.51
CA THR A 54 -2.97 2.29 -12.87
C THR A 54 -1.84 1.71 -12.01
N TYR A 55 -2.08 1.39 -10.74
CA TYR A 55 -1.05 0.85 -9.86
C TYR A 55 -0.67 -0.60 -10.19
N ALA A 56 -1.47 -1.34 -10.96
CA ALA A 56 -1.10 -2.67 -11.43
C ALA A 56 0.17 -2.62 -12.30
N ASP A 57 0.34 -1.57 -13.12
CA ASP A 57 1.52 -1.38 -13.96
C ASP A 57 2.79 -1.23 -13.12
N TYR A 58 2.68 -0.54 -11.98
CA TYR A 58 3.77 -0.40 -11.03
C TYR A 58 4.21 -1.76 -10.48
N PHE A 59 3.27 -2.60 -10.04
CA PHE A 59 3.62 -3.91 -9.52
C PHE A 59 4.19 -4.85 -10.59
N ALA A 60 3.73 -4.74 -11.84
CA ALA A 60 4.18 -5.58 -12.94
C ALA A 60 5.56 -5.16 -13.48
N SER A 61 5.83 -3.85 -13.58
CA SER A 61 6.99 -3.32 -14.33
C SER A 61 7.97 -2.51 -13.49
N GLY A 62 7.61 -2.13 -12.25
CA GLY A 62 8.35 -1.16 -11.44
C GLY A 62 8.22 0.28 -11.95
N THR A 63 7.37 0.53 -12.95
CA THR A 63 7.14 1.85 -13.54
C THR A 63 5.68 2.25 -13.44
N LEU A 64 5.40 3.54 -13.28
CA LEU A 64 4.06 4.10 -13.39
C LEU A 64 4.02 4.98 -14.63
N TYR A 65 3.03 4.79 -15.51
CA TYR A 65 2.97 5.50 -16.81
C TYR A 65 4.28 5.40 -17.61
N ARG A 66 4.92 4.22 -17.60
CA ARG A 66 6.22 3.96 -18.26
C ARG A 66 7.38 4.82 -17.72
N THR A 67 7.18 5.45 -16.58
CA THR A 67 8.17 6.29 -15.90
C THR A 67 8.65 5.56 -14.64
N PRO A 68 9.96 5.44 -14.40
CA PRO A 68 10.48 4.90 -13.15
C PRO A 68 9.90 5.65 -11.95
N LEU A 69 9.57 4.94 -10.87
CA LEU A 69 8.94 5.60 -9.70
C LEU A 69 9.74 6.79 -9.16
N GLN A 70 11.08 6.69 -9.15
CA GLN A 70 11.96 7.76 -8.70
C GLN A 70 11.78 9.05 -9.50
N GLU A 71 11.51 8.95 -10.80
CA GLU A 71 11.23 10.10 -11.65
C GLU A 71 9.78 10.55 -11.48
N TRP A 72 8.85 9.61 -11.40
CA TRP A 72 7.43 9.89 -11.26
C TRP A 72 7.12 10.71 -10.00
N ILE A 73 7.72 10.41 -8.84
CA ILE A 73 7.47 11.18 -7.60
C ILE A 73 7.96 12.63 -7.66
N HIS A 74 8.83 12.98 -8.61
CA HIS A 74 9.33 14.35 -8.78
C HIS A 74 8.66 15.09 -9.94
N ALA A 75 7.80 14.42 -10.73
CA ALA A 75 7.10 15.03 -11.84
C ALA A 75 6.05 16.06 -11.38
N ASP A 76 5.88 17.12 -12.17
CA ASP A 76 5.23 18.36 -11.70
C ASP A 76 3.73 18.21 -11.36
N LYS A 77 3.07 17.18 -11.89
CA LYS A 77 1.66 16.82 -11.66
C LYS A 77 1.47 15.39 -11.13
N SER A 78 2.52 14.82 -10.56
CA SER A 78 2.43 13.48 -9.99
C SER A 78 1.63 13.46 -8.70
N GLU A 79 0.72 12.50 -8.59
CA GLU A 79 -0.03 12.23 -7.36
C GLU A 79 0.88 11.77 -6.22
N GLY A 80 2.05 11.21 -6.54
CA GLY A 80 3.07 10.83 -5.56
C GLY A 80 4.03 11.94 -5.16
N LYS A 81 3.91 13.14 -5.76
CA LYS A 81 4.76 14.28 -5.41
C LYS A 81 4.44 14.71 -3.99
N MET A 82 5.48 14.80 -3.16
CA MET A 82 5.34 15.30 -1.79
C MET A 82 4.73 16.71 -1.82
N PRO A 83 3.61 16.95 -1.13
CA PRO A 83 3.02 18.28 -1.02
C PRO A 83 4.02 19.27 -0.42
N SER A 84 4.05 20.51 -0.93
CA SER A 84 4.98 21.55 -0.47
C SER A 84 4.81 21.96 1.00
N ALA A 85 3.66 21.64 1.60
CA ALA A 85 3.39 21.85 3.02
C ALA A 85 4.08 20.83 3.93
N ILE A 86 4.56 19.70 3.39
CA ILE A 86 5.27 18.68 4.16
C ILE A 86 6.77 18.98 4.09
N VAL A 87 7.39 19.07 5.27
CA VAL A 87 8.84 19.20 5.40
C VAL A 87 9.44 17.79 5.54
N ASP A 88 10.27 17.36 4.59
CA ASP A 88 10.97 16.07 4.63
C ASP A 88 12.23 16.15 5.51
N GLU A 89 12.02 16.20 6.83
CA GLU A 89 13.08 16.14 7.83
C GLU A 89 13.06 14.79 8.56
N ARG A 90 14.23 14.16 8.70
CA ARG A 90 14.41 12.93 9.48
C ARG A 90 15.60 13.09 10.41
N GLU A 91 15.51 12.56 11.63
CA GLU A 91 16.70 12.45 12.48
C GLU A 91 17.76 11.60 11.77
N GLY A 92 18.98 12.13 11.63
CA GLY A 92 20.06 11.46 10.91
C GLY A 92 20.04 11.58 9.39
N GLN A 93 19.15 12.39 8.80
CA GLN A 93 19.07 12.61 7.34
C GLN A 93 20.41 13.07 6.72
N LEU A 94 21.24 13.80 7.48
CA LEU A 94 22.58 14.18 7.05
C LEU A 94 23.46 12.96 6.71
N TYR A 95 23.44 11.92 7.55
CA TYR A 95 24.22 10.69 7.32
C TYR A 95 23.69 9.88 6.14
N LEU A 96 22.37 9.87 5.93
CA LEU A 96 21.73 9.20 4.78
C LEU A 96 22.09 9.89 3.44
N LYS A 97 22.16 11.23 3.42
CA LYS A 97 22.55 11.99 2.22
C LYS A 97 24.02 11.75 1.83
N VAL A 98 24.91 11.55 2.81
CA VAL A 98 26.34 11.27 2.55
C VAL A 98 26.55 9.85 2.03
N GLY A 99 25.74 8.87 2.45
CA GLY A 99 25.85 7.48 1.98
C GLY A 99 25.27 7.21 0.59
N GLY A 100 24.42 8.10 0.06
CA GLY A 100 23.80 7.96 -1.27
C GLY A 100 24.57 8.61 -2.42
N ALA A 101 25.71 9.25 -2.14
CA ALA A 101 26.55 9.93 -3.13
C ALA A 101 27.65 9.04 -3.74
N VAL A 102 27.48 7.71 -3.69
CA VAL A 102 28.40 6.71 -4.27
C VAL A 102 27.70 5.98 -5.41
#